data_AF-X1GJ54-F1
#
_entry.id   AF-X1GJ54-F1
#
_cell.length_a   1.000
_cell.length_b   1.000
_cell.length_c   1.000
_cell.angle_alpha   90.00
_cell.angle_beta   90.00
_cell.angle_gamma   90.00
#
_symmetry.space_group_name_H-M   'P 1'
#
loop_
_entity.id
_entity.type
_entity.pdbx_description
1 polymer ?
#
loop_
_entity_poly.entity_id
_entity_poly.type
_entity_poly.pdbx_seq_one_letter_code
_entity_poly.pdbx_strand_id
1 'polypeptide(L)'
;FTAGVGEMSEIIRGKVLEGLDILGIKYNPEKNRLARTRNAELDISADDSPVKIFIIPTDEELVFVEDVVALLEGTYDLHTNFKYTFQDKDYKNLMRKKAFEKECKKKPDLSKIKANRNN
;
A
#
# COMPACT_ATOMS: atom_id res chain seq x y z
N PHE A 1 -3.07 4.03 -5.13
CA PHE A 1 -4.08 3.00 -5.44
C PHE A 1 -4.23 2.07 -4.26
N THR A 2 -5.44 1.61 -3.99
CA THR A 2 -5.77 0.70 -2.87
C THR A 2 -7.04 -0.09 -3.21
N ALA A 3 -7.45 -0.99 -2.33
CA ALA A 3 -8.60 -1.88 -2.47
C ALA A 3 -8.50 -2.84 -3.66
N GLY A 4 -9.45 -3.77 -3.77
CA GLY A 4 -9.36 -4.92 -4.69
C GLY A 4 -8.90 -4.61 -6.12
N VAL A 5 -9.59 -3.69 -6.81
CA VAL A 5 -9.24 -3.32 -8.20
C VAL A 5 -7.94 -2.51 -8.25
N GLY A 6 -7.78 -1.54 -7.36
CA GLY A 6 -6.60 -0.67 -7.35
C GLY A 6 -5.31 -1.43 -7.02
N GLU A 7 -5.37 -2.45 -6.18
CA GLU A 7 -4.23 -3.30 -5.84
C GLU A 7 -3.89 -4.30 -6.96
N MET A 8 -4.89 -4.86 -7.64
CA MET A 8 -4.69 -6.03 -8.50
C MET A 8 -4.73 -5.76 -10.00
N SER A 9 -5.36 -4.67 -10.44
CA SER A 9 -5.55 -4.38 -11.86
C SER A 9 -4.55 -3.35 -12.37
N GLU A 10 -3.44 -3.83 -12.93
CA GLU A 10 -2.45 -3.01 -13.62
C GLU A 10 -3.06 -2.25 -14.81
N ILE A 11 -4.06 -2.86 -15.47
CA ILE A 11 -4.75 -2.29 -16.62
C ILE A 11 -5.56 -1.06 -16.20
N ILE A 12 -6.37 -1.18 -15.14
CA ILE A 12 -7.17 -0.06 -14.65
C ILE A 12 -6.27 1.06 -14.15
N ARG A 13 -5.22 0.73 -13.38
CA ARG A 13 -4.24 1.74 -12.96
C ARG A 13 -3.60 2.46 -14.14
N GLY A 14 -3.16 1.72 -15.16
CA GLY A 14 -2.58 2.31 -16.37
C GLY A 14 -3.52 3.29 -17.06
N LYS A 15 -4.78 2.89 -17.25
CA LYS A 15 -5.81 3.77 -17.85
C LYS A 15 -6.11 5.02 -17.01
N VAL A 16 -6.08 4.91 -15.68
CA VAL A 16 -6.27 6.07 -14.80
C VAL A 16 -5.09 7.04 -14.88
N LEU A 17 -3.88 6.52 -15.08
CA LEU A 17 -2.65 7.33 -15.16
C LEU A 17 -2.39 7.90 -16.56
N GLU A 18 -3.04 7.37 -17.58
CA GLU A 18 -2.91 7.83 -18.97
C GLU A 18 -3.27 9.31 -19.12
N GLY A 19 -2.37 10.10 -19.71
CA GLY A 19 -2.57 11.53 -19.94
C GLY A 19 -2.36 12.43 -18.72
N LEU A 20 -2.06 11.88 -17.54
CA LEU A 20 -1.75 12.68 -16.34
C LEU A 20 -0.33 13.27 -16.32
N ASP A 21 0.47 13.00 -17.36
CA ASP A 21 1.81 13.58 -17.54
C ASP A 21 1.80 15.12 -17.54
N ILE A 22 0.70 15.74 -17.98
CA ILE A 22 0.51 17.20 -17.95
C ILE A 22 0.50 17.78 -16.52
N LEU A 23 0.20 16.93 -15.52
CA LEU A 23 0.25 17.27 -14.09
C LEU A 23 1.56 16.81 -13.45
N GLY A 24 2.51 16.29 -14.24
CA GLY A 24 3.76 15.71 -13.76
C GLY A 24 3.62 14.32 -13.15
N ILE A 25 2.48 13.63 -13.33
CA ILE A 25 2.29 12.27 -12.79
C ILE A 25 2.78 11.27 -13.82
N LYS A 26 3.99 10.72 -13.60
CA LYS A 26 4.61 9.74 -14.50
C LYS A 26 4.76 8.40 -13.80
N TYR A 27 4.28 7.33 -14.42
CA TYR A 27 4.40 5.97 -13.88
C TYR A 27 5.31 5.11 -14.74
N ASN A 28 5.91 4.08 -14.15
CA ASN A 28 6.69 3.09 -14.87
C ASN A 28 5.77 1.91 -15.23
N PRO A 29 5.54 1.62 -16.53
CA PRO A 29 4.65 0.52 -16.95
C PRO A 29 5.06 -0.85 -16.44
N GLU A 30 6.36 -1.14 -16.35
CA GLU A 30 6.86 -2.41 -15.82
C GLU A 30 6.65 -2.52 -14.32
N LYS A 31 6.96 -1.46 -13.54
CA LYS A 31 6.64 -1.43 -12.10
C LYS A 31 5.14 -1.64 -11.89
N ASN A 32 4.30 -0.96 -12.67
CA ASN A 32 2.85 -1.11 -12.61
C ASN A 32 2.37 -2.54 -12.92
N ARG A 33 2.94 -3.19 -13.95
CA ARG A 33 2.63 -4.58 -14.33
C ARG A 33 3.00 -5.58 -13.24
N LEU A 34 4.15 -5.37 -12.60
CA LEU A 34 4.65 -6.21 -11.51
C LEU A 34 3.86 -6.03 -10.22
N ALA A 35 3.29 -4.85 -9.99
CA ALA A 35 2.70 -4.46 -8.70
C ALA A 35 1.34 -5.11 -8.43
N ARG A 36 1.36 -6.41 -8.12
CA ARG A 36 0.19 -7.26 -7.85
C ARG A 36 0.43 -8.12 -6.62
N THR A 37 0.29 -7.51 -5.45
CA THR A 37 0.40 -8.14 -4.12
C THR A 37 -0.50 -7.43 -3.12
N ARG A 38 -0.90 -8.13 -2.04
CA ARG A 38 -1.56 -7.54 -0.86
C ARG A 38 -0.64 -7.43 0.36
N ASN A 39 0.61 -7.83 0.21
CA ASN A 39 1.50 -8.09 1.34
C ASN A 39 2.53 -6.97 1.59
N ALA A 40 2.62 -5.99 0.68
CA ALA A 40 3.52 -4.84 0.82
C ALA A 40 2.99 -3.63 0.04
N GLU A 41 3.38 -2.45 0.51
CA GLU A 41 3.26 -1.20 -0.23
C GLU A 41 4.29 -1.17 -1.37
N LEU A 42 3.88 -0.74 -2.56
CA LEU A 42 4.72 -0.73 -3.76
C LEU A 42 4.78 0.67 -4.39
N ASP A 43 5.93 1.05 -4.94
CA ASP A 43 6.15 2.29 -5.71
C ASP A 43 6.13 1.98 -7.21
N ILE A 44 5.21 2.58 -7.95
CA ILE A 44 5.10 2.43 -9.41
C ILE A 44 5.48 3.70 -10.17
N SER A 45 6.01 4.72 -9.48
CA SER A 45 6.45 5.98 -10.09
C SER A 45 7.58 5.73 -11.09
N ALA A 46 7.58 6.50 -12.18
CA ALA A 46 8.77 6.68 -12.99
C ALA A 46 9.86 7.37 -12.16
N ASP A 47 11.12 7.14 -12.51
CA ASP A 47 12.25 7.66 -11.71
C ASP A 47 12.36 9.19 -11.82
N ASP A 48 11.87 9.78 -12.91
CA ASP A 48 11.78 11.22 -13.16
C ASP A 48 10.41 11.82 -12.78
N SER A 49 9.53 11.05 -12.13
CA SER A 49 8.21 11.55 -11.71
C SER A 49 8.35 12.48 -10.50
N PRO A 50 7.92 13.76 -10.58
CA PRO A 50 7.84 14.63 -9.41
C PRO A 50 6.77 14.18 -8.40
N VAL A 51 5.79 13.38 -8.85
CA VAL A 51 4.71 12.85 -8.00
C VAL A 51 4.91 11.36 -7.76
N LYS A 52 4.86 10.94 -6.49
CA LYS A 52 4.93 9.53 -6.13
C LYS A 52 3.58 8.83 -6.29
N ILE A 53 3.62 7.61 -6.81
CA ILE A 53 2.46 6.79 -7.11
C ILE A 53 2.62 5.47 -6.38
N PHE A 54 1.88 5.30 -5.29
CA PHE A 54 1.94 4.11 -4.46
C PHE A 54 0.73 3.20 -4.65
N ILE A 55 0.96 1.91 -4.46
CA ILE A 55 -0.07 0.92 -4.19
C ILE A 55 0.02 0.54 -2.72
N ILE A 56 -1.04 0.78 -1.96
CA ILE A 56 -1.09 0.57 -0.52
C ILE A 56 -2.23 -0.40 -0.24
N PRO A 57 -1.96 -1.67 0.13
CA PRO A 57 -3.00 -2.61 0.47
C PRO A 57 -3.76 -2.19 1.75
N THR A 58 -5.09 -2.18 1.73
CA THR A 58 -5.89 -1.88 2.94
C THR A 58 -5.73 -2.96 4.01
N ASP A 59 -6.03 -2.64 5.27
CA ASP A 59 -6.10 -3.59 6.39
C ASP A 59 -7.33 -3.23 7.25
N GLU A 60 -8.51 -3.34 6.65
CA GLU A 60 -9.79 -2.92 7.27
C GLU A 60 -10.07 -3.73 8.54
N GLU A 61 -9.70 -5.01 8.54
CA GLU A 61 -9.85 -5.89 9.69
C GLU A 61 -9.07 -5.41 10.91
N LEU A 62 -7.89 -4.79 10.73
CA LEU A 62 -7.12 -4.24 11.84
C LEU A 62 -7.86 -3.08 12.50
N VAL A 63 -8.42 -2.17 11.70
CA VAL A 63 -9.22 -1.03 12.18
C VAL A 63 -10.42 -1.53 12.97
N PHE A 64 -11.17 -2.50 12.41
CA PHE A 64 -12.36 -3.04 13.07
C PHE A 64 -12.04 -3.74 14.39
N VAL A 65 -10.94 -4.52 14.43
CA VAL A 65 -10.53 -5.21 15.67
C VAL A 65 -10.14 -4.19 16.75
N GLU A 66 -9.35 -3.17 16.39
CA GLU A 66 -8.95 -2.13 17.35
C GLU A 66 -10.15 -1.31 17.85
N ASP A 67 -11.08 -0.94 16.97
CA ASP A 67 -12.33 -0.26 17.33
C ASP A 67 -13.17 -1.12 18.30
N VAL A 68 -13.39 -2.40 17.98
CA VAL A 68 -14.20 -3.31 18.80
C VAL A 68 -13.57 -3.52 20.18
N VAL A 69 -12.25 -3.75 20.25
CA VAL A 69 -11.54 -3.91 21.52
C VAL A 69 -11.67 -2.64 22.36
N ALA A 70 -11.41 -1.47 21.78
CA ALA A 70 -11.51 -0.19 22.49
C ALA A 70 -12.93 0.10 22.96
N LEU A 71 -13.95 -0.25 22.18
CA LEU A 71 -15.36 -0.11 22.56
C LEU A 71 -15.72 -1.02 23.75
N LEU A 72 -15.25 -2.27 23.73
CA LEU A 72 -15.49 -3.23 24.82
C LEU A 72 -14.77 -2.84 26.11
N GLU A 73 -13.59 -2.23 26.00
CA GLU A 73 -12.79 -1.76 27.13
C GLU A 73 -13.20 -0.36 27.63
N GLY A 74 -14.10 0.33 26.91
CA GLY A 74 -14.52 1.69 27.23
C GLY A 74 -13.42 2.75 27.01
N THR A 75 -12.43 2.42 26.17
CA THR A 75 -11.27 3.29 25.83
C THR A 75 -11.40 3.93 24.45
N TYR A 76 -12.46 3.61 23.70
CA TYR A 76 -12.73 4.22 22.40
C TYR A 76 -13.00 5.73 22.51
N ASP A 77 -12.40 6.49 21.59
CA ASP A 77 -12.68 7.91 21.36
C ASP A 77 -13.17 8.07 19.91
N LEU A 78 -13.71 9.23 19.55
CA LEU A 78 -14.04 9.56 18.16
C LEU A 78 -12.87 9.19 17.24
N HIS A 79 -13.14 8.50 16.13
CA HIS A 79 -12.11 7.94 15.22
C HIS A 79 -11.02 8.93 14.77
N THR A 80 -11.27 10.25 14.83
CA THR A 80 -10.28 11.30 14.54
C THR A 80 -9.26 11.51 15.66
N ASN A 81 -9.60 11.14 16.89
CA ASN A 81 -8.78 11.26 18.10
C ASN A 81 -8.24 9.90 18.56
N PHE A 82 -8.89 8.80 18.17
CA PHE A 82 -8.45 7.46 18.49
C PHE A 82 -7.12 7.13 17.82
N LYS A 83 -6.17 6.63 18.61
CA LYS A 83 -4.82 6.31 18.14
C LYS A 83 -4.72 4.83 17.78
N TYR A 84 -4.75 4.56 16.49
CA TYR A 84 -4.56 3.21 15.95
C TYR A 84 -3.10 2.75 16.01
N THR A 85 -2.88 1.43 16.13
CA THR A 85 -1.52 0.87 16.25
C THR A 85 -0.65 1.16 15.02
N PHE A 86 -1.25 1.21 13.83
CA PHE A 86 -0.54 1.46 12.57
C PHE A 86 -0.06 2.91 12.41
N GLN A 87 -0.48 3.83 13.29
CA GLN A 87 0.05 5.20 13.32
C GLN A 87 1.45 5.28 13.95
N ASP A 88 1.89 4.24 14.66
CA ASP A 88 3.25 4.18 15.19
C ASP A 88 4.26 4.02 14.04
N LYS A 89 5.34 4.81 14.07
CA LYS A 89 6.43 4.75 13.07
C LYS A 89 7.09 3.37 13.03
N ASP A 90 7.13 2.70 14.17
CA ASP A 90 7.74 1.37 14.31
C ASP A 90 6.77 0.22 14.01
N TYR A 91 5.50 0.52 13.69
CA TYR A 91 4.50 -0.48 13.37
C TYR A 91 4.93 -1.38 12.20
N LYS A 92 4.83 -2.70 12.42
CA LYS A 92 5.15 -3.74 11.45
C LYS A 92 4.08 -4.83 11.48
N ASN A 93 3.37 -5.00 10.37
CA ASN A 93 2.54 -6.19 10.17
C ASN A 93 3.45 -7.39 9.83
N LEU A 94 3.82 -8.17 10.85
CA LEU A 94 4.74 -9.31 10.72
C LEU A 94 4.19 -10.42 9.82
N MET A 95 2.87 -10.60 9.79
CA MET A 95 2.20 -11.60 8.95
C MET A 95 2.33 -11.24 7.48
N ARG A 96 2.01 -9.99 7.11
CA ARG A 96 2.20 -9.46 5.75
C ARG A 96 3.67 -9.49 5.33
N LYS A 97 4.59 -9.13 6.23
CA LYS A 97 6.04 -9.19 5.96
C LYS A 97 6.49 -10.60 5.57
N LYS A 98 6.15 -11.62 6.37
CA LYS A 98 6.48 -13.03 6.08
C LYS A 98 5.84 -13.51 4.77
N ALA A 99 4.58 -13.13 4.53
CA ALA A 99 3.88 -13.47 3.29
C ALA A 99 4.55 -12.85 2.06
N PHE A 100 4.97 -11.58 2.15
CA PHE A 100 5.68 -10.87 1.10
C PHE A 100 7.05 -11.50 0.80
N GLU A 101 7.81 -11.89 1.83
CA GLU A 101 9.08 -12.59 1.66
C GLU A 101 8.90 -13.92 0.90
N LYS A 102 7.85 -14.69 1.25
CA LYS A 102 7.50 -15.93 0.54
C LYS A 102 7.08 -15.66 -0.91
N GLU A 103 6.39 -14.56 -1.17
CA GLU A 103 5.99 -14.15 -2.52
C GLU A 103 7.20 -13.72 -3.36
N CYS A 104 8.12 -12.95 -2.80
CA CYS A 104 9.36 -12.54 -3.45
C CYS A 104 10.24 -13.73 -3.85
N LYS A 105 10.25 -14.82 -3.07
CA LYS A 105 10.93 -16.06 -3.46
C LYS A 105 10.37 -16.66 -4.76
N LYS A 106 9.08 -16.46 -5.04
CA LYS A 106 8.43 -16.92 -6.28
C LYS A 106 8.51 -15.89 -7.40
N LYS A 107 8.48 -14.60 -7.06
CA LYS A 107 8.51 -13.45 -7.97
C LYS A 107 9.57 -12.44 -7.48
N PRO A 108 10.86 -12.65 -7.79
CA PRO A 108 11.94 -11.84 -7.24
C PRO A 108 11.81 -10.35 -7.53
N ASP A 109 11.25 -9.98 -8.69
CA ASP A 109 11.13 -8.59 -9.12
C ASP A 109 10.19 -7.74 -8.25
N LEU A 110 9.29 -8.35 -7.47
CA LEU A 110 8.43 -7.63 -6.51
C LEU A 110 9.26 -6.87 -5.45
N SER A 111 10.39 -7.44 -5.06
CA SER A 111 11.27 -6.82 -4.05
C SER A 111 11.87 -5.50 -4.53
N LYS A 112 12.07 -5.33 -5.85
CA LYS A 112 12.67 -4.14 -6.46
C LYS A 112 11.75 -2.93 -6.45
N ILE A 113 10.44 -3.18 -6.37
CA ILE A 113 9.40 -2.14 -6.44
C ILE A 113 8.71 -1.92 -5.09
N LYS A 114 9.23 -2.52 -4.02
CA LYS A 114 8.74 -2.29 -2.67
C LYS A 114 8.95 -0.82 -2.29
N ALA A 115 7.92 -0.18 -1.75
CA ALA A 115 8.02 1.19 -1.27
C ALA A 115 8.98 1.28 -0.08
N ASN A 116 9.82 2.32 -0.06
CA ASN A 116 10.73 2.61 1.04
C ASN A 116 10.09 3.66 1.95
N ARG A 117 9.99 3.38 3.25
CA ARG A 117 9.45 4.30 4.27
C ARG A 117 10.39 5.46 4.66
N ASN A 118 11.54 5.60 4.00
CA ASN A 118 12.63 6.50 4.42
C ASN A 118 12.80 7.77 3.55
N ASN A 119 11.76 8.21 2.85
CA ASN A 119 11.76 9.50 2.15
C ASN A 119 10.81 10.48 2.84
#